data_AF-A0A836QGK4-F1
#
_entry.id   AF-A0A836QGK4-F1
#
_cell.length_a   1.000
_cell.length_b   1.000
_cell.length_c   1.000
_cell.angle_alpha   90.00
_cell.angle_beta   90.00
_cell.angle_gamma   90.00
#
_symmetry.space_group_name_H-M   'P 1'
#
loop_
_entity.id
_entity.type
_entity.pdbx_description
1 polymer ?
#
loop_
_entity_poly.entity_id
_entity_poly.type
_entity_poly.pdbx_seq_one_letter_code
_entity_poly.pdbx_strand_id
1 'polypeptide(L)' 'AVSHEIAHELLRQSRYKRYIEDVHDTWQQHLFDAIPFEQYGEDFELTSKKPSFLTLDTAMFTKKS' A
#
# COMPACT_ATOMS: atom_id res chain seq x y z
N ALA A 1 -10.53 0.19 0.32
CA ALA A 1 -10.20 1.32 1.24
C ALA A 1 -9.67 2.49 0.41
N VAL A 2 -9.65 3.74 0.91
CA VAL A 2 -9.16 4.89 0.11
C VAL A 2 -7.72 4.69 -0.37
N SER A 3 -6.83 4.21 0.51
CA SER A 3 -5.43 3.91 0.16
C SER A 3 -5.27 2.81 -0.89
N HIS A 4 -6.15 1.82 -0.91
CA HIS A 4 -6.18 0.77 -1.92
C HIS A 4 -6.46 1.33 -3.32
N GLU A 5 -7.47 2.20 -3.45
CA GLU A 5 -7.80 2.83 -4.74
C GLU A 5 -6.72 3.82 -5.19
N ILE A 6 -6.11 4.55 -4.24
CA ILE A 6 -4.98 5.44 -4.53
C ILE A 6 -3.77 4.65 -5.05
N ALA A 7 -3.47 3.48 -4.47
CA ALA A 7 -2.37 2.63 -4.93
C ALA A 7 -2.58 2.17 -6.39
N HIS A 8 -3.81 1.76 -6.74
CA HIS A 8 -4.17 1.45 -8.14
C HIS A 8 -3.88 2.64 -9.06
N GLU A 9 -4.32 3.83 -8.69
CA GLU A 9 -4.17 5.02 -9.53
C GLU A 9 -2.71 5.47 -9.68
N LEU A 10 -1.93 5.48 -8.59
CA LEU A 10 -0.51 5.84 -8.62
C LEU A 10 0.30 4.86 -9.49
N LEU A 11 0.06 3.55 -9.35
CA LEU A 11 0.76 2.54 -10.13
C LEU A 11 0.33 2.58 -11.61
N ARG A 12 -0.95 2.83 -11.90
CA ARG A 12 -1.44 3.05 -13.28
C ARG A 12 -0.73 4.24 -13.93
N GLN A 13 -0.61 5.36 -13.23
CA GLN A 13 0.08 6.55 -13.73
C GLN A 13 1.58 6.29 -13.98
N SER A 14 2.21 5.47 -13.13
CA SER A 14 3.62 5.05 -13.30
C SER A 14 3.85 4.05 -14.45
N ARG A 15 2.77 3.58 -15.11
CA ARG A 15 2.80 2.50 -16.12
C ARG A 15 3.36 1.17 -15.57
N TYR A 16 3.19 0.92 -14.28
CA TYR A 16 3.54 -0.35 -13.66
C TYR A 16 2.68 -1.47 -14.26
N LYS A 17 3.32 -2.49 -14.82
CA LYS A 17 2.62 -3.65 -15.39
C LYS A 17 2.07 -4.52 -14.26
N ARG A 18 0.90 -5.12 -14.44
CA ARG A 18 0.23 -5.96 -13.43
C ARG A 18 -0.13 -5.23 -12.13
N TYR A 19 -0.32 -3.91 -12.18
CA TYR A 19 -0.67 -3.14 -10.99
C TYR A 19 -1.96 -3.62 -10.32
N ILE A 20 -2.91 -4.17 -11.10
CA ILE A 20 -4.18 -4.66 -10.56
C ILE A 20 -3.93 -5.87 -9.66
N GLU A 21 -3.24 -6.88 -10.19
CA GLU A 21 -2.93 -8.11 -9.49
C GLU A 21 -2.04 -7.85 -8.28
N ASP A 22 -0.95 -7.10 -8.46
CA ASP A 22 0.03 -6.90 -7.40
C ASP A 22 -0.54 -6.05 -6.24
N VAL A 23 -1.43 -5.10 -6.51
CA VAL A 23 -2.15 -4.34 -5.45
C VAL A 23 -3.06 -5.27 -4.65
N HIS A 24 -3.83 -6.13 -5.32
CA HIS A 24 -4.72 -7.07 -4.64
C HIS A 24 -3.95 -8.11 -3.83
N ASP A 25 -2.86 -8.66 -4.39
CA ASP A 25 -1.99 -9.62 -3.70
C ASP A 25 -1.35 -9.01 -2.45
N THR A 26 -0.87 -7.76 -2.54
CA THR A 26 -0.29 -7.05 -1.38
C THR A 26 -1.36 -6.72 -0.35
N TRP A 27 -2.55 -6.30 -0.79
CA TRP A 27 -3.68 -6.02 0.10
C TRP A 27 -4.12 -7.28 0.86
N GLN A 28 -4.15 -8.43 0.19
CA GLN A 28 -4.46 -9.71 0.81
C GLN A 28 -3.40 -10.11 1.85
N GLN A 29 -2.11 -9.91 1.55
CA GLN A 29 -1.03 -10.18 2.50
C GLN A 29 -1.15 -9.36 3.79
N HIS A 30 -1.58 -8.09 3.70
CA HIS A 30 -1.82 -7.29 4.90
C HIS A 30 -3.02 -7.79 5.73
N LEU A 31 -4.07 -8.27 5.07
CA LEU A 31 -5.27 -8.75 5.77
C LEU A 31 -5.07 -10.13 6.41
N PHE A 32 -4.27 -11.01 5.80
CA PHE A 32 -4.23 -12.43 6.17
C PHE A 32 -2.83 -12.97 6.50
N ASP A 33 -1.75 -12.42 5.93
CA ASP A 33 -0.37 -12.90 6.13
C ASP A 33 0.41 -12.07 7.18
N ALA A 34 -0.31 -11.32 8.02
CA ALA A 34 0.23 -10.54 9.14
C ALA A 34 1.31 -9.50 8.78
N ILE A 35 1.42 -9.09 7.52
CA ILE A 35 2.23 -7.92 7.16
C ILE A 35 1.48 -6.68 7.66
N PRO A 36 2.02 -5.88 8.58
CA PRO A 36 1.32 -4.69 9.05
C PRO A 36 1.18 -3.68 7.91
N PHE A 37 0.03 -3.00 7.84
CA PHE A 37 -0.10 -1.82 6.99
C PHE A 37 0.89 -0.74 7.44
N GLU A 38 1.40 0.05 6.49
CA GLU A 38 2.09 1.29 6.81
C GLU A 38 1.11 2.25 7.47
N GLN A 39 1.56 2.88 8.55
CA GLN A 39 0.72 3.67 9.46
C GLN A 39 1.18 5.11 9.45
N TYR A 40 0.26 6.02 9.12
CA TYR A 40 0.55 7.45 9.02
C TYR A 40 -0.32 8.29 9.96
N GLY A 41 0.29 9.32 10.53
CA GLY A 41 -0.37 10.34 11.36
C GLY A 41 -1.13 11.38 10.53
N GLU A 42 -1.78 12.34 11.21
CA GLU A 42 -2.47 13.47 10.55
C GLU A 42 -1.49 14.43 9.84
N ASP A 43 -0.22 14.39 10.23
CA ASP A 43 0.90 15.10 9.63
C ASP A 43 1.48 14.39 8.39
N PHE A 44 0.91 13.25 8.00
CA PHE A 44 1.37 12.41 6.90
C PHE A 44 2.77 11.81 7.11
N GLU A 45 3.21 11.71 8.36
CA GLU A 45 4.46 11.02 8.74
C GLU A 45 4.19 9.62 9.28
N LEU A 46 5.16 8.72 9.14
CA LEU A 46 5.07 7.36 9.68
C LEU A 46 4.91 7.39 11.20
N THR A 47 4.00 6.58 11.72
CA THR A 47 3.71 6.51 13.15
C THR A 47 3.44 5.08 13.61
N SER A 48 3.89 4.77 14.82
CA SER A 48 3.55 3.51 15.52
C SER A 48 2.55 3.71 16.65
N LYS A 49 1.94 4.91 16.75
CA LYS A 49 1.04 5.30 17.85
C LYS A 49 -0.42 5.18 17.41
N LYS A 50 -1.08 6.31 17.19
CA LYS A 50 -2.47 6.39 16.76
C LYS A 50 -2.48 6.77 15.27
N PRO A 51 -2.58 5.80 14.35
CA PRO A 51 -2.63 6.10 12.93
C PRO A 51 -3.97 6.76 12.57
N SER A 52 -3.89 7.72 11.65
CA SER A 52 -5.06 8.30 10.97
C SER A 52 -5.26 7.68 9.60
N PHE A 53 -4.19 7.17 8.98
CA PHE A 53 -4.23 6.53 7.67
C PHE A 53 -3.47 5.19 7.68
N LEU A 54 -3.98 4.24 6.92
CA LEU A 54 -3.34 2.94 6.68
C LEU A 54 -3.10 2.78 5.18
N THR A 55 -1.87 2.46 4.78
CA THR A 55 -1.48 2.27 3.38
C THR A 55 -0.81 0.92 3.17
N LEU A 56 -0.83 0.45 1.92
CA LEU A 56 -0.05 -0.71 1.49
C LEU A 56 1.44 -0.42 1.69
N ASP A 57 2.22 -1.42 2.05
CA ASP A 57 3.68 -1.34 2.06
C ASP A 57 4.20 -1.12 0.63
N THR A 58 4.68 0.10 0.38
CA THR A 58 5.11 0.49 -0.97
C THR A 58 6.41 -0.21 -1.42
N ALA A 59 7.21 -0.76 -0.50
CA ALA A 59 8.40 -1.54 -0.85
C ALA A 59 8.04 -2.79 -1.67
N MET A 60 6.83 -3.29 -1.52
CA MET A 60 6.31 -4.47 -2.24
C MET A 60 6.17 -4.23 -3.75
N PHE A 61 6.14 -2.98 -4.20
CA PHE A 61 6.04 -2.60 -5.62
C PHE A 61 7.38 -2.19 -6.24
N THR A 62 8.48 -2.24 -5.48
CA THR A 62 9.81 -1.98 -6.05
C THR A 62 10.22 -3.16 -6.94
N LYS A 63 10.46 -2.88 -8.24
CA LYS A 63 10.77 -3.84 -9.32
C LYS A 63 11.48 -5.10 -8.78
N LYS A 64 10.77 -6.24 -8.75
CA LYS A 64 11.43 -7.54 -8.93
C LYS A 64 11.97 -7.52 -10.36
N SER A 65 13.25 -7.16 -10.48
CA SER A 65 13.95 -7.11 -11.75
C SER A 65 14.08 -8.49 -12.38
#